data_AF-A0AAV0YQF6-F1
#
_entry.id   AF-A0AAV0YQF6-F1
#
_cell.length_a   1.000
_cell.length_b   1.000
_cell.length_c   1.000
_cell.angle_alpha   90.00
_cell.angle_beta   90.00
_cell.angle_gamma   90.00
#
_symmetry.space_group_name_H-M   'P 1'
#
loop_
_entity.id
_entity.type
_entity.pdbx_description
1 polymer ?
#
loop_
_entity_poly.entity_id
_entity_poly.type
_entity_poly.pdbx_seq_one_letter_code
_entity_poly.pdbx_strand_id
1 'polypeptide(L)'
;MSAQALEKVHLIDSICRLGVSYYFADEIEEILQNIYKNNVEDGEITFNDNLCSLSVLFRSLRQQGHHVSPNVFNKFKSEKGEFSEGLIKDVEGMLSFLRQTLHKNLQRLETHRFISKYEQDPSNNKTLLVLAKLDFNMIKKLHQKEIGNICKWWNNLDVPNKLPYA
;
A
#
# COMPACT_ATOMS: atom_id res chain seq x y z
N MET A 1 -7.16 -19.43 7.40
CA MET A 1 -6.93 -18.16 8.13
C MET A 1 -8.12 -17.86 9.04
N SER A 2 -7.89 -17.47 10.30
CA SER A 2 -8.96 -16.97 11.18
C SER A 2 -9.42 -15.58 10.73
N ALA A 3 -10.68 -15.20 10.99
CA ALA A 3 -11.19 -13.85 10.71
C ALA A 3 -10.27 -12.76 11.28
N GLN A 4 -9.70 -13.01 12.46
CA GLN A 4 -8.76 -12.12 13.13
C GLN A 4 -7.45 -11.88 12.35
N ALA A 5 -6.92 -12.90 11.65
CA ALA A 5 -5.71 -12.73 10.85
C ALA A 5 -6.00 -11.93 9.57
N LEU A 6 -7.19 -12.08 8.97
CA LEU A 6 -7.62 -11.27 7.84
C LEU A 6 -7.80 -9.80 8.22
N GLU A 7 -8.42 -9.53 9.37
CA GLU A 7 -8.55 -8.17 9.92
C GLU A 7 -7.18 -7.51 10.12
N LYS A 8 -6.19 -8.25 10.63
CA LYS A 8 -4.82 -7.75 10.76
C LYS A 8 -4.21 -7.38 9.40
N VAL A 9 -4.42 -8.19 8.36
CA VAL A 9 -3.95 -7.89 7.00
C VAL A 9 -4.59 -6.61 6.44
N HIS A 10 -5.91 -6.43 6.61
CA HIS A 10 -6.59 -5.20 6.19
C HIS A 10 -6.14 -3.96 6.99
N LEU A 11 -5.83 -4.14 8.28
CA LEU A 11 -5.27 -3.07 9.09
C LEU A 11 -3.87 -2.69 8.59
N ILE A 12 -3.00 -3.67 8.33
CA ILE A 12 -1.66 -3.44 7.76
C ILE A 12 -1.78 -2.74 6.39
N ASP A 13 -2.70 -3.17 5.53
CA ASP A 13 -2.97 -2.50 4.26
C ASP A 13 -3.30 -1.01 4.45
N SER A 14 -4.17 -0.72 5.42
CA SER A 14 -4.57 0.64 5.75
C SER A 14 -3.39 1.46 6.26
N ILE A 15 -2.57 0.92 7.17
CA ILE A 15 -1.37 1.54 7.74
C ILE A 15 -0.36 1.89 6.62
N CYS A 16 -0.08 0.93 5.73
CA CYS A 16 0.84 1.12 4.60
C CYS A 16 0.34 2.21 3.65
N ARG A 17 -0.95 2.21 3.31
CA ARG A 17 -1.53 3.18 2.37
C ARG A 17 -1.66 4.58 2.97
N LEU A 18 -1.87 4.67 4.27
CA LEU A 18 -1.84 5.94 5.01
C LEU A 18 -0.42 6.49 5.20
N GLY A 19 0.61 5.77 4.76
CA GLY A 19 1.99 6.25 4.75
C GLY A 19 2.64 6.27 6.12
N VAL A 20 2.10 5.54 7.09
CA VAL A 20 2.58 5.50 8.49
C VAL A 20 3.12 4.14 8.89
N SER A 21 3.35 3.23 7.93
CA SER A 21 3.89 1.89 8.20
C SER A 21 5.28 1.89 8.79
N TYR A 22 6.07 2.92 8.54
CA TYR A 22 7.43 3.02 9.04
C TYR A 22 7.51 3.17 10.58
N TYR A 23 6.42 3.54 11.25
CA TYR A 23 6.32 3.54 12.71
C TYR A 23 6.10 2.16 13.32
N PHE A 24 5.68 1.19 12.50
CA PHE A 24 5.25 -0.14 12.94
C PHE A 24 5.97 -1.25 12.17
N ALA A 25 7.19 -0.97 11.69
CA ALA A 25 7.89 -1.85 10.75
C ALA A 25 8.09 -3.26 11.34
N ASP A 26 8.56 -3.31 12.59
CA ASP A 26 8.85 -4.57 13.30
C ASP A 26 7.55 -5.36 13.57
N GLU A 27 6.48 -4.69 14.01
CA GLU A 27 5.19 -5.34 14.27
C GLU A 27 4.53 -5.86 12.99
N ILE A 28 4.62 -5.09 11.90
CA ILE A 28 4.11 -5.50 10.59
C ILE A 28 4.86 -6.74 10.10
N GLU A 29 6.20 -6.74 10.23
CA GLU A 29 7.02 -7.86 9.83
C GLU A 29 6.68 -9.12 10.64
N GLU A 30 6.62 -9.03 11.97
CA GLU A 30 6.29 -10.17 12.84
C GLU A 30 4.92 -10.77 12.48
N ILE A 31 3.90 -9.92 12.31
CA ILE A 31 2.54 -10.37 11.98
C ILE A 31 2.50 -11.04 10.60
N LEU A 32 3.16 -10.47 9.59
CA LEU A 32 3.18 -11.04 8.25
C LEU A 32 3.99 -12.33 8.17
N GLN A 33 5.11 -12.43 8.88
CA GLN A 33 5.87 -13.68 9.01
C GLN A 33 5.02 -14.79 9.64
N ASN A 34 4.25 -14.47 10.68
CA ASN A 34 3.34 -15.41 11.33
C ASN A 34 2.22 -15.88 10.36
N ILE A 35 1.62 -14.94 9.62
CA ILE A 35 0.61 -15.26 8.61
C ILE A 35 1.19 -16.14 7.50
N TYR A 36 2.40 -15.82 7.03
CA TYR A 36 3.11 -16.60 6.01
C TYR A 36 3.31 -18.05 6.46
N LYS A 37 3.90 -18.26 7.64
CA LYS A 37 4.18 -19.61 8.18
C LYS A 37 2.94 -20.48 8.34
N ASN A 38 1.78 -19.86 8.61
CA ASN A 38 0.54 -20.59 8.91
C ASN A 38 -0.40 -20.75 7.70
N ASN A 39 -0.22 -19.99 6.61
CA ASN A 39 -1.19 -19.95 5.51
C ASN A 39 -0.53 -20.05 4.13
N VAL A 40 0.79 -20.23 4.07
CA VAL A 40 1.53 -20.43 2.81
C VAL A 40 2.33 -21.71 2.91
N GLU A 41 2.05 -22.65 2.01
CA GLU A 41 2.75 -23.93 1.87
C GLU A 41 3.38 -23.97 0.48
N ASP A 42 4.69 -24.22 0.39
CA ASP A 42 5.46 -24.21 -0.87
C ASP A 42 5.25 -22.96 -1.75
N GLY A 43 5.03 -21.81 -1.11
CA GLY A 43 4.77 -20.54 -1.78
C GLY A 43 3.32 -20.36 -2.25
N GLU A 44 2.44 -21.34 -2.09
CA GLU A 44 1.02 -21.23 -2.41
C GLU A 44 0.21 -20.82 -1.18
N ILE A 45 -0.61 -19.78 -1.32
CA ILE A 45 -1.55 -19.41 -0.27
C ILE A 45 -2.63 -20.49 -0.21
N THR A 46 -2.68 -21.23 0.90
CA THR A 46 -3.65 -22.32 1.13
C THR A 46 -5.04 -21.81 1.53
N PHE A 47 -5.16 -20.51 1.77
CA PHE A 47 -6.39 -19.85 2.16
C PHE A 47 -7.31 -19.56 0.97
N ASN A 48 -8.58 -19.93 1.09
CA ASN A 48 -9.60 -19.66 0.09
C ASN A 48 -10.51 -18.51 0.52
N ASP A 49 -10.32 -17.35 -0.11
CA ASP A 49 -11.17 -16.16 0.10
C ASP A 49 -11.45 -15.45 -1.24
N ASN A 50 -12.23 -14.37 -1.16
CA ASN A 50 -12.56 -13.49 -2.27
C ASN A 50 -11.32 -12.84 -2.91
N LEU A 51 -11.50 -12.27 -4.11
CA LEU A 51 -10.41 -11.67 -4.87
C LEU A 51 -9.75 -10.51 -4.12
N CYS A 52 -10.52 -9.71 -3.38
CA CYS A 52 -10.00 -8.57 -2.62
C CYS A 52 -9.02 -9.03 -1.52
N SER A 53 -9.46 -9.89 -0.61
CA SER A 53 -8.66 -10.43 0.51
C SER A 53 -7.36 -11.07 0.03
N LEU A 54 -7.44 -11.91 -1.01
CA LEU A 54 -6.26 -12.56 -1.58
C LEU A 54 -5.32 -11.58 -2.26
N SER A 55 -5.85 -10.59 -2.98
CA SER A 55 -5.03 -9.57 -3.63
C SER A 55 -4.26 -8.73 -2.61
N VAL A 56 -4.92 -8.38 -1.49
CA VAL A 56 -4.29 -7.63 -0.40
C VAL A 56 -3.22 -8.49 0.27
N LEU A 57 -3.54 -9.72 0.69
CA LEU A 57 -2.60 -10.62 1.34
C LEU A 57 -1.37 -10.91 0.46
N PHE A 58 -1.60 -11.27 -0.80
CA PHE A 58 -0.55 -11.53 -1.78
C PHE A 58 0.40 -10.33 -1.92
N ARG A 59 -0.16 -9.12 -2.03
CA ARG A 59 0.62 -7.90 -2.13
C ARG A 59 1.40 -7.63 -0.84
N SER A 60 0.76 -7.71 0.32
CA SER A 60 1.40 -7.46 1.62
C SER A 60 2.59 -8.39 1.86
N LEU A 61 2.44 -9.69 1.57
CA LEU A 61 3.51 -10.67 1.72
C LEU A 61 4.69 -10.39 0.78
N ARG A 62 4.41 -10.15 -0.52
CA ARG A 62 5.46 -9.87 -1.50
C ARG A 62 6.18 -8.54 -1.24
N GLN A 63 5.47 -7.52 -0.76
CA GLN A 63 6.08 -6.24 -0.40
C GLN A 63 7.12 -6.37 0.72
N GLN A 64 6.95 -7.35 1.62
CA GLN A 64 7.92 -7.66 2.67
C GLN A 64 8.98 -8.70 2.25
N GLY A 65 9.02 -9.07 0.97
CA GLY A 65 10.03 -10.00 0.44
C GLY A 65 9.69 -11.49 0.60
N HIS A 66 8.48 -11.85 1.05
CA HIS A 66 8.07 -13.25 1.08
C HIS A 66 7.75 -13.76 -0.33
N HIS A 67 8.23 -14.98 -0.64
CA HIS A 67 7.90 -15.64 -1.89
C HIS A 67 6.47 -16.17 -1.88
N VAL A 68 5.62 -15.64 -2.77
CA VAL A 68 4.24 -16.12 -2.94
C VAL A 68 3.96 -16.34 -4.42
N SER A 69 3.45 -17.51 -4.78
CA SER A 69 3.09 -17.91 -6.13
C SER A 69 1.83 -17.17 -6.62
N PRO A 70 1.81 -16.65 -7.86
CA PRO A 70 0.61 -16.04 -8.44
C PRO A 70 -0.48 -17.07 -8.76
N ASN A 71 -0.20 -18.37 -8.62
CA ASN A 71 -1.15 -19.45 -8.90
C ASN A 71 -2.41 -19.37 -8.04
N VAL A 72 -2.34 -18.72 -6.87
CA VAL A 72 -3.51 -18.45 -6.01
C VAL A 72 -4.67 -17.78 -6.77
N PHE A 73 -4.37 -17.05 -7.85
CA PHE A 73 -5.37 -16.38 -8.67
C PHE A 73 -5.97 -17.24 -9.79
N ASN A 74 -5.45 -18.45 -10.03
CA ASN A 74 -5.95 -19.33 -11.10
C ASN A 74 -7.38 -19.79 -10.84
N LYS A 75 -7.82 -19.86 -9.58
CA LYS A 75 -9.22 -20.15 -9.23
C LYS A 75 -10.22 -19.10 -9.71
N PHE A 76 -9.75 -17.90 -10.05
CA PHE A 76 -10.58 -16.83 -10.62
C PHE A 76 -10.56 -16.82 -12.15
N LYS A 77 -9.86 -17.78 -12.76
CA LYS A 77 -9.79 -17.96 -14.20
C LYS A 77 -10.69 -19.12 -14.64
N SER A 78 -11.19 -19.03 -15.86
CA SER A 78 -11.86 -20.12 -16.56
C SER A 78 -10.86 -21.18 -17.01
N GLU A 79 -11.37 -22.32 -17.49
CA GLU A 79 -10.55 -23.39 -18.08
C GLU A 79 -9.69 -22.91 -19.27
N LYS A 80 -10.10 -21.82 -19.94
CA LYS A 80 -9.35 -21.17 -21.03
C LYS A 80 -8.22 -20.26 -20.53
N GLY A 81 -8.12 -20.05 -19.22
CA GLY A 81 -7.14 -19.14 -18.59
C GLY A 81 -7.57 -17.67 -18.53
N GLU A 82 -8.80 -17.35 -18.93
CA GLU A 82 -9.36 -15.99 -18.89
C GLU A 82 -10.05 -15.71 -17.55
N PHE A 83 -9.96 -14.49 -17.01
CA PHE A 83 -10.67 -14.14 -15.78
C PHE A 83 -12.18 -14.27 -15.95
N SER A 84 -12.87 -14.81 -14.94
CA SER A 84 -14.30 -15.06 -15.03
C SER A 84 -15.10 -13.75 -15.17
N GLU A 85 -16.13 -13.74 -16.03
CA GLU A 85 -17.01 -12.58 -16.21
C GLU A 85 -17.72 -12.17 -14.90
N GLY A 86 -17.87 -13.12 -13.96
CA GLY A 86 -18.40 -12.85 -12.62
C GLY A 86 -17.59 -11.81 -11.83
N LEU A 87 -16.29 -11.69 -12.10
CA LEU A 87 -15.42 -10.68 -11.46
C LEU A 87 -15.74 -9.25 -11.90
N ILE A 88 -16.39 -9.05 -13.04
CA ILE A 88 -16.78 -7.70 -13.52
C ILE A 88 -17.71 -7.02 -12.51
N LYS A 89 -18.51 -7.81 -11.78
CA LYS A 89 -19.42 -7.31 -10.74
C LYS A 89 -18.67 -6.97 -9.43
N ASP A 90 -17.50 -7.54 -9.20
CA ASP A 90 -16.67 -7.30 -8.02
C ASP A 90 -15.65 -6.18 -8.29
N VAL A 91 -16.15 -4.95 -8.35
CA VAL A 91 -15.32 -3.75 -8.59
C VAL A 91 -14.23 -3.61 -7.53
N GLU A 92 -14.53 -3.94 -6.27
CA GLU A 92 -13.58 -3.82 -5.17
C GLU A 92 -12.44 -4.85 -5.28
N GLY A 93 -12.77 -6.12 -5.50
CA GLY A 93 -11.78 -7.18 -5.74
C GLY A 93 -10.90 -6.89 -6.94
N MET A 94 -11.49 -6.41 -8.04
CA MET A 94 -10.75 -6.02 -9.24
C MET A 94 -9.82 -4.82 -9.00
N LEU A 95 -10.28 -3.80 -8.27
CA LEU A 95 -9.42 -2.67 -7.87
C LEU A 95 -8.25 -3.13 -7.00
N SER A 96 -8.49 -4.02 -6.03
CA SER A 96 -7.45 -4.57 -5.16
C SER A 96 -6.46 -5.45 -5.92
N PHE A 97 -6.92 -6.22 -6.91
CA PHE A 97 -6.08 -7.04 -7.78
C PHE A 97 -5.16 -6.18 -8.66
N LEU A 98 -5.72 -5.17 -9.35
CA LEU A 98 -4.96 -4.29 -10.24
C LEU A 98 -3.99 -3.36 -9.51
N ARG A 99 -4.25 -3.07 -8.23
CA ARG A 99 -3.39 -2.24 -7.38
C ARG A 99 -1.95 -2.74 -7.23
N GLN A 100 -1.67 -4.03 -7.45
CA GLN A 100 -0.30 -4.57 -7.51
C GLN A 100 0.60 -3.81 -8.50
N THR A 101 0.04 -3.15 -9.51
CA THR A 101 0.83 -2.39 -10.49
C THR A 101 1.24 -0.99 -10.01
N LEU A 102 0.71 -0.51 -8.87
CA LEU A 102 0.90 0.87 -8.39
C LEU A 102 2.13 1.09 -7.51
N HIS A 103 2.99 0.09 -7.30
CA HIS A 103 4.29 0.24 -6.62
C HIS A 103 5.23 1.29 -7.28
N LYS A 104 4.83 1.87 -8.41
CA LYS A 104 5.53 2.93 -9.15
C LYS A 104 4.98 4.34 -8.88
N ASN A 105 3.90 4.49 -8.12
CA ASN A 105 3.37 5.80 -7.78
C ASN A 105 4.17 6.45 -6.64
N LEU A 106 4.25 7.78 -6.67
CA LEU A 106 4.75 8.55 -5.55
C LEU A 106 3.88 8.23 -4.33
N GLN A 107 4.43 7.47 -3.38
CA GLN A 107 3.75 7.05 -2.14
C GLN A 107 3.00 8.22 -1.50
N ARG A 108 3.60 9.41 -1.53
CA ARG A 108 3.02 10.64 -0.98
C ARG A 108 1.71 11.08 -1.65
N LEU A 109 1.61 10.96 -2.97
CA LEU A 109 0.40 11.32 -3.71
C LEU A 109 -0.71 10.28 -3.46
N GLU A 110 -0.34 9.00 -3.42
CA GLU A 110 -1.27 7.92 -3.09
C GLU A 110 -1.82 8.08 -1.67
N THR A 111 -0.94 8.30 -0.68
CA THR A 111 -1.33 8.54 0.71
C THR A 111 -2.30 9.71 0.84
N HIS A 112 -2.04 10.83 0.15
CA HIS A 112 -2.95 11.96 0.20
C HIS A 112 -4.36 11.62 -0.30
N ARG A 113 -4.46 10.94 -1.45
CA ARG A 113 -5.76 10.48 -2.00
C ARG A 113 -6.43 9.47 -1.07
N PHE A 114 -5.65 8.58 -0.47
CA PHE A 114 -6.19 7.53 0.39
C PHE A 114 -6.68 8.07 1.73
N ILE A 115 -6.02 9.05 2.34
CA ILE A 115 -6.51 9.71 3.57
C ILE A 115 -7.95 10.20 3.37
N SER A 116 -8.22 10.90 2.26
CA SER A 116 -9.58 11.39 1.95
C SER A 116 -10.59 10.26 1.76
N LYS A 117 -10.18 9.15 1.12
CA LYS A 117 -11.06 7.97 0.96
C LYS A 117 -11.31 7.28 2.30
N TYR A 118 -10.27 7.11 3.12
CA TYR A 118 -10.34 6.45 4.42
C TYR A 118 -11.22 7.23 5.41
N GLU A 119 -11.18 8.56 5.36
CA GLU A 119 -12.05 9.42 6.17
C GLU A 119 -13.55 9.24 5.85
N GLN A 120 -13.90 8.92 4.60
CA GLN A 120 -15.29 8.69 4.20
C GLN A 120 -15.81 7.30 4.59
N ASP A 121 -14.92 6.36 4.93
CA ASP A 121 -15.29 5.01 5.31
C ASP A 121 -15.87 4.98 6.74
N PRO A 122 -17.13 4.53 6.95
CA PRO A 122 -17.74 4.46 8.27
C PRO A 122 -17.01 3.52 9.25
N SER A 123 -16.26 2.55 8.73
CA SER A 123 -15.51 1.56 9.49
C SER A 123 -14.09 2.00 9.84
N ASN A 124 -13.71 3.24 9.49
CA ASN A 124 -12.35 3.72 9.69
C ASN A 124 -11.91 3.74 11.15
N ASN A 125 -10.62 3.48 11.37
CA ASN A 125 -10.00 3.66 12.66
C ASN A 125 -9.65 5.14 12.85
N LYS A 126 -10.39 5.82 13.73
CA LYS A 126 -10.23 7.26 14.01
C LYS A 126 -8.83 7.61 14.50
N THR A 127 -8.22 6.78 15.35
CA THR A 127 -6.87 7.00 15.87
C THR A 127 -5.85 6.94 14.74
N LEU A 128 -5.97 5.94 13.87
CA LEU A 128 -5.09 5.79 12.71
C LEU A 128 -5.25 6.94 11.72
N LEU A 129 -6.48 7.41 11.49
CA LEU A 129 -6.75 8.57 10.63
C LEU A 129 -6.11 9.86 11.18
N VAL A 130 -6.22 10.10 12.49
CA VAL A 130 -5.57 11.25 13.13
C VAL A 130 -4.05 11.17 13.01
N LEU A 131 -3.46 10.01 13.29
CA LEU A 131 -2.02 9.78 13.12
C LEU A 131 -1.57 10.10 11.69
N ALA A 132 -2.25 9.56 10.69
CA ALA A 132 -1.94 9.78 9.28
C ALA A 132 -2.03 11.26 8.87
N LYS A 133 -3.05 11.99 9.35
CA LYS A 133 -3.19 13.43 9.08
C LYS A 133 -2.08 14.24 9.74
N LEU A 134 -1.69 13.91 10.96
CA LEU A 134 -0.61 14.59 11.68
C LEU A 134 0.74 14.36 10.99
N ASP A 135 1.07 13.10 10.69
CA ASP A 135 2.28 12.72 9.96
C ASP A 135 2.37 13.44 8.60
N PHE A 136 1.28 13.39 7.82
CA PHE A 136 1.24 14.02 6.52
C PHE A 136 1.50 15.54 6.63
N ASN A 137 0.92 16.21 7.62
CA ASN A 137 1.15 17.63 7.83
C ASN A 137 2.57 17.94 8.30
N MET A 138 3.14 17.10 9.16
CA MET A 138 4.52 17.26 9.65
C MET A 138 5.53 17.18 8.50
N ILE A 139 5.49 16.10 7.72
CA ILE A 139 6.42 15.92 6.59
C ILE A 139 6.17 16.98 5.50
N LYS A 140 4.91 17.41 5.28
CA LYS A 140 4.62 18.53 4.36
C LYS A 140 5.33 19.82 4.79
N LYS A 141 5.31 20.15 6.09
CA LYS A 141 6.03 21.31 6.62
C LYS A 141 7.56 21.16 6.48
N LEU A 142 8.08 19.96 6.67
CA LEU A 142 9.50 19.67 6.46
C LEU A 142 9.91 19.93 5.00
N HIS A 143 9.17 19.37 4.03
CA HIS A 143 9.43 19.60 2.61
C HIS A 143 9.34 21.09 2.23
N GLN A 144 8.37 21.84 2.79
CA GLN A 144 8.29 23.28 2.55
C GLN A 144 9.54 24.03 3.04
N LYS A 145 10.10 23.62 4.18
CA LYS A 145 11.35 24.17 4.71
C LYS A 145 12.54 23.81 3.81
N GLU A 146 12.64 22.56 3.38
CA GLU A 146 13.70 22.08 2.49
C GLU A 146 13.68 22.80 1.14
N ILE A 147 12.51 22.93 0.51
CA ILE A 147 12.33 23.71 -0.71
C ILE A 147 12.76 25.16 -0.48
N GLY A 148 12.36 25.77 0.63
CA GLY A 148 12.78 27.12 0.98
C GLY A 148 14.31 27.26 1.07
N ASN A 149 15.01 26.26 1.62
CA ASN A 149 16.47 26.24 1.68
C ASN A 149 17.11 26.03 0.31
N ILE A 150 16.58 25.13 -0.51
CA ILE A 150 17.04 24.87 -1.87
C ILE A 150 16.88 26.12 -2.73
N CYS A 151 15.74 26.82 -2.65
CA CYS A 151 15.53 28.07 -3.36
C CYS A 151 16.52 29.16 -2.94
N LYS A 152 16.82 29.28 -1.64
CA LYS A 152 17.85 30.23 -1.15
C LYS A 152 19.24 29.88 -1.67
N TRP A 153 19.63 28.60 -1.60
CA TRP A 153 20.90 28.12 -2.13
C TRP A 153 21.03 28.38 -3.63
N TRP A 154 19.98 28.08 -4.40
CA TRP A 154 19.93 28.31 -5.84
C TRP A 154 20.11 29.79 -6.19
N ASN A 155 19.44 30.70 -5.47
CA ASN A 155 19.57 32.14 -5.68
C ASN A 155 20.99 32.63 -5.35
N ASN A 156 21.64 32.08 -4.32
CA ASN A 156 23.02 32.45 -3.96
C ASN A 156 24.06 31.99 -4.98
N LEU A 157 23.79 30.91 -5.72
CA LEU A 157 24.66 30.48 -6.80
C LEU A 157 24.70 31.50 -7.94
N ASP A 158 23.64 32.28 -8.11
CA ASP A 158 23.51 33.30 -9.17
C ASP A 158 23.73 32.70 -10.56
N VAL A 159 23.11 31.53 -10.78
CA VAL A 159 23.18 30.74 -12.01
C VAL A 159 22.87 31.59 -13.26
N PRO A 160 21.84 32.46 -13.29
CA PRO A 160 21.54 33.28 -14.46
C PRO A 160 22.70 34.19 -14.90
N ASN A 161 23.49 34.70 -13.95
CA ASN A 161 24.62 35.58 -14.26
C ASN A 161 25.92 34.81 -14.49
N LYS A 162 26.13 33.67 -13.81
CA LYS A 162 27.38 32.90 -13.87
C LYS A 162 27.40 31.81 -14.95
N LEU A 163 26.24 31.35 -15.38
CA LEU A 163 26.07 30.26 -16.35
C LEU A 163 25.02 30.69 -17.39
N PRO A 164 25.38 31.57 -18.34
CA PRO A 164 24.43 32.14 -19.31
C PRO A 164 23.84 31.13 -20.31
N TYR A 165 24.28 29.88 -20.26
CA TYR A 165 23.79 28.75 -21.06
C TYR A 165 22.89 27.79 -20.26
N ALA A 166 22.67 28.05 -18.97
CA ALA A 166 21.80 27.27 -18.08
C ALA A 166 20.33 27.69 -18.18
#